data_AF-Q6Z3Q6-F1
#
_entry.id   AF-Q6Z3Q6-F1
#
_cell.length_a   1.000
_cell.length_b   1.000
_cell.length_c   1.000
_cell.angle_alpha   90.00
_cell.angle_beta   90.00
_cell.angle_gamma   90.00
#
_symmetry.space_group_name_H-M   'P 1'
#
loop_
_entity.id
_entity.type
_entity.pdbx_description
1 polymer ?
#
loop_
_entity_poly.entity_id
_entity_poly.type
_entity_poly.pdbx_seq_one_letter_code
_entity_poly.pdbx_strand_id
1 'polypeptide(L)'
;MPLLASAFRLSSTPAAVSGVKYGNSQVCKSKVMLLYFFLDVYEKTRRPTGLFFSRRHKVRTDEDDSRASHVAMYHTPRGWYFSTRAKIGIWGSPNQGRFQESGASILVTSNELEGLNALEAGFHVYPDLYKDNNVHFFTHWTKDTDRSTGCYNIKCGGFVPAEGAELTPGQAVAPASTYDGEDHYISISLHTDPNSGDWVLFRDDLEKPLFLGHFPKELCPKLNGGAPRMAWTGFVSYPKNEPSPAMGSGHFPLEGERKAA
;
A
#
# COMPACT_ATOMS: atom_id res chain seq x y z
N MET A 1 9.42 -40.21 -27.82
CA MET A 1 8.81 -40.70 -26.55
C MET A 1 9.93 -41.10 -25.60
N PRO A 2 9.95 -40.68 -24.32
CA PRO A 2 9.13 -39.68 -23.63
C PRO A 2 9.93 -38.46 -23.12
N LEU A 3 9.20 -37.36 -22.92
CA LEU A 3 9.62 -36.16 -22.17
C LEU A 3 9.53 -36.48 -20.67
N LEU A 4 10.62 -36.26 -19.92
CA LEU A 4 10.59 -36.23 -18.46
C LEU A 4 10.03 -34.89 -17.99
N ALA A 5 8.80 -34.90 -17.52
CA ALA A 5 8.22 -33.81 -16.74
C ALA A 5 8.90 -33.80 -15.36
N SER A 6 9.73 -32.80 -15.10
CA SER A 6 10.27 -32.58 -13.76
C SER A 6 9.28 -31.72 -12.98
N ALA A 7 8.59 -32.35 -12.03
CA ALA A 7 7.71 -31.68 -11.08
C ALA A 7 8.56 -30.83 -10.12
N PHE A 8 8.47 -29.50 -10.22
CA PHE A 8 9.02 -28.60 -9.22
C PHE A 8 8.08 -28.54 -8.02
N ARG A 9 8.55 -29.00 -6.86
CA ARG A 9 7.90 -28.77 -5.56
C ARG A 9 8.03 -27.30 -5.19
N LEU A 10 6.89 -26.65 -4.94
CA LEU A 10 6.80 -25.33 -4.31
C LEU A 10 7.31 -25.42 -2.87
N SER A 11 8.31 -24.58 -2.54
CA SER A 11 8.83 -24.38 -1.19
C SER A 11 8.31 -23.05 -0.65
N SER A 12 7.37 -23.11 0.29
CA SER A 12 6.84 -21.96 1.02
C SER A 12 7.75 -21.61 2.19
N THR A 13 8.62 -20.61 2.03
CA THR A 13 9.36 -20.02 3.16
C THR A 13 9.15 -18.50 3.20
N PRO A 14 8.58 -17.94 4.29
CA PRO A 14 8.39 -16.50 4.42
C PRO A 14 9.74 -15.78 4.63
N ALA A 15 9.89 -14.61 4.01
CA ALA A 15 11.04 -13.74 4.21
C ALA A 15 10.77 -12.75 5.36
N ALA A 16 11.60 -12.78 6.41
CA ALA A 16 11.50 -11.85 7.53
C ALA A 16 12.10 -10.47 7.19
N VAL A 17 11.35 -9.40 7.44
CA VAL A 17 11.84 -8.01 7.36
C VAL A 17 12.16 -7.52 8.78
N SER A 18 13.40 -7.04 9.02
CA SER A 18 13.84 -6.57 10.34
C SER A 18 13.50 -5.10 10.59
N GLY A 19 12.98 -4.78 11.79
CA GLY A 19 12.70 -3.41 12.23
C GLY A 19 13.94 -2.68 12.79
N VAL A 20 14.00 -1.36 12.63
CA VAL A 20 15.07 -0.48 13.15
C VAL A 20 14.58 0.24 14.42
N LYS A 21 15.38 0.24 15.50
CA LYS A 21 15.11 0.96 16.77
C LYS A 21 15.61 2.40 16.72
N TYR A 22 14.82 3.36 17.24
CA TYR A 22 15.31 4.66 17.72
C TYR A 22 14.50 5.15 18.94
N GLY A 23 15.20 5.51 20.02
CA GLY A 23 14.75 6.46 21.05
C GLY A 23 13.78 5.96 22.14
N ASN A 24 14.08 6.30 23.40
CA ASN A 24 13.30 5.98 24.62
C ASN A 24 11.97 6.75 24.70
N SER A 25 10.98 6.34 23.91
CA SER A 25 9.58 6.72 24.12
C SER A 25 8.72 5.50 23.86
N GLN A 26 7.70 5.31 24.70
CA GLN A 26 6.90 4.09 24.80
C GLN A 26 6.56 3.50 23.41
N VAL A 27 7.00 2.27 23.22
CA VAL A 27 6.96 1.51 21.97
C VAL A 27 5.50 1.37 21.50
N CYS A 28 5.07 2.17 20.52
CA CYS A 28 4.00 1.73 19.64
C CYS A 28 4.47 0.39 19.06
N LYS A 29 3.68 -0.67 19.27
CA LYS A 29 3.95 -2.05 18.86
C LYS A 29 3.89 -2.19 17.33
N SER A 30 4.69 -1.43 16.59
CA SER A 30 4.94 -1.63 15.17
C SER A 30 5.94 -2.76 15.05
N LYS A 31 5.47 -3.98 14.78
CA LYS A 31 6.36 -5.05 14.30
C LYS A 31 5.73 -5.68 13.08
N VAL A 32 6.34 -5.34 11.94
CA VAL A 32 6.47 -6.11 10.69
C VAL A 32 5.14 -6.58 10.10
N MET A 33 4.83 -6.17 8.88
CA MET A 33 3.73 -6.75 8.11
C MET A 33 4.22 -8.08 7.52
N LEU A 34 3.47 -9.17 7.67
CA LEU A 34 3.76 -10.45 7.02
C LEU A 34 3.18 -10.37 5.60
N LEU A 35 3.83 -9.62 4.73
CA LEU A 35 3.51 -9.62 3.31
C LEU A 35 3.87 -11.01 2.75
N TYR A 36 2.85 -11.84 2.54
CA TYR A 36 2.94 -13.02 1.69
C TYR A 36 3.14 -12.57 0.24
N PHE A 37 4.39 -12.26 -0.10
CA PHE A 37 4.80 -11.97 -1.46
C PHE A 37 4.91 -13.27 -2.25
N PHE A 38 4.08 -13.44 -3.27
CA PHE A 38 4.48 -14.27 -4.40
C PHE A 38 5.52 -13.48 -5.21
N LEU A 39 6.80 -13.73 -4.92
CA LEU A 39 7.92 -13.27 -5.74
C LEU A 39 8.00 -14.15 -6.98
N ASP A 40 7.39 -13.70 -8.09
CA ASP A 40 7.94 -13.97 -9.42
C ASP A 40 8.79 -12.77 -9.86
N VAL A 41 9.82 -12.45 -9.07
CA VAL A 41 10.98 -11.68 -9.53
C VAL A 41 12.23 -12.27 -8.89
N TYR A 42 12.95 -12.99 -9.74
CA TYR A 42 14.29 -13.56 -9.62
C TYR A 42 15.11 -13.26 -8.35
N GLU A 43 15.55 -14.36 -7.74
CA GLU A 43 16.46 -14.48 -6.61
C GLU A 43 17.86 -13.90 -6.90
N LYS A 44 18.32 -12.94 -6.08
CA LYS A 44 19.64 -12.97 -5.40
C LYS A 44 19.93 -11.67 -4.66
N THR A 45 20.05 -11.81 -3.33
CA THR A 45 20.98 -11.09 -2.46
C THR A 45 21.05 -9.56 -2.59
N ARG A 46 20.56 -8.85 -1.58
CA ARG A 46 21.37 -7.92 -0.76
C ARG A 46 20.55 -7.38 0.42
N ARG A 47 21.24 -7.20 1.54
CA ARG A 47 20.74 -6.68 2.83
C ARG A 47 19.91 -5.41 2.62
N PRO A 48 18.85 -5.17 3.40
CA PRO A 48 18.09 -3.93 3.34
C PRO A 48 19.05 -2.76 3.60
N THR A 49 19.34 -1.99 2.55
CA THR A 49 20.01 -0.70 2.68
C THR A 49 19.00 0.24 3.32
N GLY A 50 19.27 0.66 4.55
CA GLY A 50 18.47 1.66 5.23
C GLY A 50 18.40 2.93 4.39
N LEU A 51 17.21 3.25 3.91
CA LEU A 51 16.90 4.55 3.34
C LEU A 51 15.81 5.19 4.19
N PHE A 52 16.17 6.34 4.74
CA PHE A 52 15.34 7.23 5.53
C PHE A 52 14.22 7.78 4.65
N PHE A 53 12.99 7.31 4.89
CA PHE A 53 11.80 8.15 4.81
C PHE A 53 11.30 8.35 6.24
N SER A 54 11.85 9.36 6.90
CA SER A 54 11.07 10.10 7.90
C SER A 54 10.37 11.21 7.13
N ARG A 55 9.06 11.37 7.36
CA ARG A 55 8.12 12.34 6.76
C ARG A 55 7.24 11.79 5.62
N ARG A 56 6.30 10.92 5.98
CA ARG A 56 4.92 11.03 5.45
C ARG A 56 4.11 12.16 6.15
N HIS A 57 4.79 12.94 7.01
CA HIS A 57 4.32 14.15 7.71
C HIS A 57 5.51 15.11 7.88
N LYS A 58 5.76 15.93 6.87
CA LYS A 58 6.04 17.34 7.10
C LYS A 58 5.33 18.09 6.01
N VAL A 59 4.04 18.23 6.23
CA VAL A 59 3.37 19.45 5.85
C VAL A 59 4.20 20.56 6.52
N ARG A 60 4.90 21.38 5.74
CA ARG A 60 5.41 22.66 6.24
C ARG A 60 4.30 23.69 6.04
N THR A 61 3.21 23.46 6.75
CA THR A 61 2.36 24.52 7.30
C THR A 61 2.73 24.56 8.77
N ASP A 62 2.75 25.72 9.41
CA ASP A 62 3.10 25.86 10.83
C ASP A 62 2.09 25.18 11.80
N GLU A 63 1.28 24.22 11.33
CA GLU A 63 0.25 23.43 12.04
C GLU A 63 0.56 21.91 12.17
N ASP A 64 1.64 21.38 11.56
CA ASP A 64 1.93 19.94 11.43
C ASP A 64 2.86 19.35 12.51
N ASP A 65 2.78 19.84 13.75
CA ASP A 65 3.39 19.15 14.91
C ASP A 65 2.37 18.25 15.65
N SER A 66 1.13 18.18 15.18
CA SER A 66 0.00 17.53 15.87
C SER A 66 -0.24 16.07 15.49
N ARG A 67 0.36 15.55 14.40
CA ARG A 67 0.14 14.19 13.89
C ARG A 67 1.36 13.27 14.04
N ALA A 68 1.10 11.99 14.26
CA ALA A 68 2.06 10.89 14.24
C ALA A 68 1.73 9.93 13.09
N SER A 69 2.74 9.22 12.58
CA SER A 69 2.53 8.14 11.62
C SER A 69 3.61 7.07 11.71
N HIS A 70 3.21 5.83 11.50
CA HIS A 70 4.10 4.68 11.43
C HIS A 70 3.87 3.96 10.11
N VAL A 71 4.95 3.47 9.49
CA VAL A 71 4.91 2.76 8.22
C VAL A 71 5.75 1.51 8.32
N ALA A 72 5.20 0.37 7.90
CA ALA A 72 5.93 -0.84 7.58
C ALA A 72 6.02 -0.93 6.05
N MET A 73 7.22 -0.96 5.47
CA MET A 73 7.38 -0.86 4.03
C MET A 73 8.47 -1.78 3.52
N TYR A 74 8.18 -2.44 2.40
CA TYR A 74 9.19 -2.97 1.49
C TYR A 74 9.22 -2.08 0.23
N HIS A 75 10.42 -1.79 -0.28
CA HIS A 75 10.56 -1.07 -1.54
C HIS A 75 11.65 -1.69 -2.39
N THR A 76 11.53 -1.53 -3.70
CA THR A 76 12.56 -1.98 -4.63
C THR A 76 13.83 -1.15 -4.50
N PRO A 77 14.99 -1.68 -4.94
CA PRO A 77 16.13 -0.85 -5.29
C PRO A 77 15.75 0.23 -6.31
N ARG A 78 16.63 1.21 -6.52
CA ARG A 78 16.48 2.14 -7.66
C ARG A 78 16.60 1.33 -8.94
N GLY A 79 15.63 1.52 -9.84
CA GLY A 79 15.59 0.84 -11.12
C GLY A 79 14.65 1.57 -12.07
N TRP A 80 14.08 0.83 -13.01
CA TRP A 80 13.00 1.31 -13.86
C TRP A 80 11.98 0.19 -13.99
N TYR A 81 10.81 0.39 -13.38
CA TYR A 81 9.78 -0.63 -13.21
C TYR A 81 8.50 -0.22 -13.93
N PHE A 82 7.86 -1.17 -14.60
CA PHE A 82 6.68 -0.92 -15.43
C PHE A 82 5.38 -1.47 -14.81
N SER A 83 5.52 -2.25 -13.75
CA SER A 83 4.45 -3.01 -13.13
C SER A 83 4.74 -3.28 -11.67
N THR A 84 3.68 -3.33 -10.86
CA THR A 84 3.70 -3.85 -9.50
C THR A 84 2.36 -4.54 -9.19
N ARG A 85 2.40 -5.57 -8.34
CA ARG A 85 1.22 -6.32 -7.90
C ARG A 85 1.34 -6.62 -6.41
N ALA A 86 0.21 -6.63 -5.70
CA ALA A 86 0.14 -7.05 -4.31
C ALA A 86 -1.15 -7.78 -4.01
N LYS A 87 -1.06 -8.80 -3.15
CA LYS A 87 -2.20 -9.39 -2.45
C LYS A 87 -2.30 -8.71 -1.09
N ILE A 88 -3.36 -7.94 -0.87
CA ILE A 88 -3.55 -7.09 0.33
C ILE A 88 -4.65 -7.70 1.19
N GLY A 89 -4.37 -7.87 2.49
CA GLY A 89 -5.36 -8.34 3.46
C GLY A 89 -6.39 -7.26 3.79
N ILE A 90 -7.66 -7.64 3.86
CA ILE A 90 -8.77 -6.72 4.15
C ILE A 90 -9.01 -6.70 5.66
N TRP A 91 -8.13 -6.03 6.40
CA TRP A 91 -8.24 -5.94 7.86
C TRP A 91 -8.99 -4.68 8.27
N GLY A 92 -10.12 -4.86 8.96
CA GLY A 92 -10.86 -3.78 9.59
C GLY A 92 -10.22 -3.33 10.90
N SER A 93 -10.54 -2.10 11.31
CA SER A 93 -10.16 -1.53 12.60
C SER A 93 -11.41 -0.92 13.23
N PRO A 94 -12.30 -1.75 13.83
CA PRO A 94 -13.64 -1.30 14.21
C PRO A 94 -13.65 -0.19 15.26
N ASN A 95 -12.57 -0.08 16.06
CA ASN A 95 -12.42 0.92 17.12
C ASN A 95 -11.61 2.15 16.69
N GLN A 96 -11.40 2.35 15.38
CA GLN A 96 -10.64 3.48 14.88
C GLN A 96 -11.40 4.79 15.10
N GLY A 97 -10.69 5.79 15.66
CA GLY A 97 -11.25 7.09 15.97
C GLY A 97 -11.28 8.05 14.78
N ARG A 98 -11.84 9.24 15.02
CA ARG A 98 -11.72 10.37 14.08
C ARG A 98 -10.25 10.78 13.94
N PHE A 99 -9.90 11.33 12.80
CA PHE A 99 -8.55 11.77 12.43
C PHE A 99 -7.49 10.67 12.39
N GLN A 100 -7.91 9.42 12.53
CA GLN A 100 -7.07 8.23 12.44
C GLN A 100 -7.24 7.54 11.08
N GLU A 101 -6.14 7.03 10.56
CA GLU A 101 -6.07 6.27 9.31
C GLU A 101 -5.22 5.02 9.54
N SER A 102 -5.63 3.88 8.98
CA SER A 102 -4.87 2.63 8.97
C SER A 102 -5.14 1.89 7.69
N GLY A 103 -4.10 1.37 7.04
CA GLY A 103 -4.28 0.69 5.77
C GLY A 103 -3.02 0.04 5.21
N ALA A 104 -3.18 -0.50 4.02
CA ALA A 104 -2.11 -1.11 3.25
C ALA A 104 -2.27 -0.79 1.75
N SER A 105 -1.15 -0.63 1.05
CA SER A 105 -1.16 -0.14 -0.34
C SER A 105 0.06 -0.59 -1.14
N ILE A 106 -0.11 -0.53 -2.47
CA ILE A 106 0.99 -0.41 -3.42
C ILE A 106 1.24 1.07 -3.70
N LEU A 107 2.51 1.43 -3.84
CA LEU A 107 2.95 2.78 -4.09
C LEU A 107 3.98 2.80 -5.23
N VAL A 108 3.78 3.69 -6.19
CA VAL A 108 4.66 3.90 -7.35
C VAL A 108 5.23 5.29 -7.24
N THR A 109 6.56 5.43 -7.14
CA THR A 109 7.19 6.72 -6.81
C THR A 109 8.37 7.10 -7.67
N SER A 110 8.59 8.41 -7.81
CA SER A 110 9.83 8.96 -8.35
C SER A 110 10.97 8.89 -7.31
N ASN A 111 12.18 9.27 -7.72
CA ASN A 111 13.39 9.12 -6.89
C ASN A 111 13.63 10.26 -5.89
N GLU A 112 12.96 11.40 -6.08
CA GLU A 112 13.24 12.63 -5.32
C GLU A 112 12.57 12.61 -3.95
N LEU A 113 13.23 13.17 -2.93
CA LEU A 113 12.64 13.35 -1.59
C LEU A 113 11.67 14.54 -1.56
N GLU A 114 11.99 15.60 -2.32
CA GLU A 114 11.15 16.79 -2.49
C GLU A 114 10.58 16.83 -3.90
N GLY A 115 9.29 17.17 -4.02
CA GLY A 115 8.62 17.17 -5.32
C GLY A 115 8.42 15.76 -5.86
N LEU A 116 8.20 14.77 -5.00
CA LEU A 116 8.02 13.38 -5.39
C LEU A 116 6.67 13.23 -6.08
N ASN A 117 6.68 12.53 -7.21
CA ASN A 117 5.46 12.05 -7.84
C ASN A 117 5.14 10.68 -7.27
N ALA A 118 3.92 10.51 -6.74
CA ALA A 118 3.44 9.27 -6.17
C ALA A 118 2.04 8.94 -6.67
N LEU A 119 1.85 7.66 -7.01
CA LEU A 119 0.55 7.03 -7.21
C LEU A 119 0.40 5.91 -6.20
N GLU A 120 -0.75 5.84 -5.56
CA GLU A 120 -1.06 4.88 -4.50
C GLU A 120 -2.42 4.25 -4.74
N ALA A 121 -2.51 2.95 -4.50
CA ALA A 121 -3.78 2.23 -4.47
C ALA A 121 -3.73 1.16 -3.38
N GLY A 122 -4.84 0.98 -2.66
CA GLY A 122 -4.86 0.06 -1.54
C GLY A 122 -6.19 0.03 -0.81
N PHE A 123 -6.14 -0.43 0.43
CA PHE A 123 -7.30 -0.53 1.31
C PHE A 123 -6.98 0.13 2.64
N HIS A 124 -7.90 0.92 3.15
CA HIS A 124 -7.73 1.59 4.44
C HIS A 124 -9.06 1.76 5.17
N VAL A 125 -8.97 1.97 6.48
CA VAL A 125 -10.05 2.51 7.31
C VAL A 125 -9.70 3.98 7.54
N TYR A 126 -10.59 4.89 7.15
CA TYR A 126 -10.40 6.32 7.34
C TYR A 126 -11.73 7.04 7.68
N PRO A 127 -12.09 7.11 8.97
CA PRO A 127 -13.43 7.53 9.38
C PRO A 127 -13.80 8.97 9.01
N ASP A 128 -12.85 9.90 8.99
CA ASP A 128 -13.15 11.26 8.54
C ASP A 128 -13.43 11.35 7.05
N LEU A 129 -12.85 10.45 6.25
CA LEU A 129 -13.01 10.46 4.80
C LEU A 129 -14.36 9.88 4.36
N TYR A 130 -14.82 8.81 5.04
CA TYR A 130 -16.00 8.02 4.66
C TYR A 130 -17.20 8.13 5.61
N LYS A 131 -17.01 8.63 6.83
CA LYS A 131 -18.03 8.70 7.90
C LYS A 131 -18.51 7.33 8.41
N ASP A 132 -17.67 6.32 8.28
CA ASP A 132 -17.83 4.99 8.87
C ASP A 132 -16.46 4.38 9.27
N ASN A 133 -16.46 3.16 9.80
CA ASN A 133 -15.25 2.41 10.14
C ASN A 133 -15.05 1.17 9.24
N ASN A 134 -15.62 1.18 8.03
CA ASN A 134 -15.46 0.08 7.09
C ASN A 134 -14.06 0.13 6.45
N VAL A 135 -13.64 -0.99 5.86
CA VAL A 135 -12.45 -1.00 4.99
C VAL A 135 -12.89 -0.48 3.63
N HIS A 136 -12.23 0.56 3.12
CA HIS A 136 -12.49 1.12 1.80
C HIS A 136 -11.31 0.87 0.88
N PHE A 137 -11.63 0.52 -0.36
CA PHE A 137 -10.66 0.62 -1.44
C PHE A 137 -10.38 2.10 -1.72
N PHE A 138 -9.13 2.48 -1.86
CA PHE A 138 -8.75 3.86 -2.11
C PHE A 138 -7.68 3.99 -3.19
N THR A 139 -7.69 5.16 -3.81
CA THR A 139 -6.59 5.64 -4.65
C THR A 139 -6.10 6.97 -4.11
N HIS A 140 -4.81 7.24 -4.24
CA HIS A 140 -4.24 8.53 -3.91
C HIS A 140 -3.14 8.92 -4.91
N TRP A 141 -3.00 10.21 -5.18
CA TRP A 141 -1.91 10.71 -6.03
C TRP A 141 -1.42 12.06 -5.56
N THR A 142 -0.15 12.34 -5.82
CA THR A 142 0.48 13.64 -5.56
C THR A 142 1.66 13.88 -6.50
N LYS A 143 1.87 15.13 -6.90
CA LYS A 143 3.03 15.54 -7.73
C LYS A 143 4.12 16.23 -6.91
N ASP A 144 3.85 16.53 -5.64
CA ASP A 144 4.72 17.37 -4.83
C ASP A 144 4.79 16.99 -3.35
N THR A 145 4.71 15.68 -3.08
CA THR A 145 4.79 15.15 -1.71
C THR A 145 3.72 15.78 -0.80
N ASP A 146 2.50 15.89 -1.31
CA ASP A 146 1.32 16.41 -0.62
C ASP A 146 1.44 17.86 -0.13
N ARG A 147 2.31 18.65 -0.77
CA ARG A 147 2.54 20.05 -0.38
C ARG A 147 1.44 20.98 -0.88
N SER A 148 1.10 20.89 -2.16
CA SER A 148 0.02 21.67 -2.79
C SER A 148 -0.90 20.81 -3.65
N THR A 149 -0.50 19.57 -3.93
CA THR A 149 -1.35 18.52 -4.50
C THR A 149 -1.56 17.40 -3.49
N GLY A 150 -2.22 16.32 -3.89
CA GLY A 150 -2.69 15.29 -2.96
C GLY A 150 -4.19 15.14 -3.10
N CYS A 151 -4.65 13.94 -3.42
CA CYS A 151 -6.07 13.72 -3.63
C CYS A 151 -6.47 12.28 -3.42
N TYR A 152 -7.41 12.08 -2.52
CA TYR A 152 -8.04 10.78 -2.29
C TYR A 152 -9.16 10.54 -3.28
N ASN A 153 -9.21 9.30 -3.78
CA ASN A 153 -10.27 8.75 -4.61
C ASN A 153 -10.54 9.67 -5.82
N ILE A 154 -11.83 9.87 -6.12
CA ILE A 154 -12.32 10.78 -7.15
C ILE A 154 -12.81 12.12 -6.57
N LYS A 155 -12.33 12.51 -5.37
CA LYS A 155 -12.76 13.78 -4.74
C LYS A 155 -12.27 15.01 -5.50
N CYS A 156 -11.24 14.86 -6.32
CA CYS A 156 -10.77 15.84 -7.27
C CYS A 156 -10.34 15.13 -8.57
N GLY A 157 -9.97 15.90 -9.59
CA GLY A 157 -9.43 15.33 -10.84
C GLY A 157 -8.16 14.53 -10.58
N GLY A 158 -8.06 13.33 -11.15
CA GLY A 158 -6.95 12.43 -10.88
C GLY A 158 -7.20 11.04 -11.47
N PHE A 159 -7.56 10.11 -10.59
CA PHE A 159 -7.93 8.77 -11.01
C PHE A 159 -9.23 8.79 -11.84
N VAL A 160 -9.24 8.07 -12.95
CA VAL A 160 -10.39 7.91 -13.84
C VAL A 160 -10.87 6.46 -13.77
N PRO A 161 -12.00 6.19 -13.08
CA PRO A 161 -12.56 4.85 -12.99
C PRO A 161 -12.95 4.29 -14.35
N ALA A 162 -12.80 2.98 -14.52
CA ALA A 162 -13.32 2.29 -15.69
C ALA A 162 -14.86 2.24 -15.65
N GLU A 163 -15.49 2.31 -16.82
CA GLU A 163 -16.93 2.12 -16.93
C GLU A 163 -17.32 0.72 -16.47
N GLY A 164 -18.26 0.63 -15.52
CA GLY A 164 -18.71 -0.65 -14.97
C GLY A 164 -17.73 -1.34 -14.02
N ALA A 165 -16.70 -0.64 -13.51
CA ALA A 165 -15.80 -1.21 -12.51
C ALA A 165 -16.57 -1.64 -11.25
N GLU A 166 -16.50 -2.92 -10.90
CA GLU A 166 -17.17 -3.48 -9.71
C GLU A 166 -16.56 -3.00 -8.37
N LEU A 167 -15.34 -2.44 -8.42
CA LEU A 167 -14.66 -1.86 -7.28
C LEU A 167 -14.18 -0.45 -7.66
N THR A 168 -14.83 0.57 -7.07
CA THR A 168 -14.53 1.99 -7.35
C THR A 168 -13.84 2.66 -6.15
N PRO A 169 -12.95 3.65 -6.35
CA PRO A 169 -12.28 4.33 -5.24
C PRO A 169 -13.28 4.96 -4.26
N GLY A 170 -13.11 4.65 -2.99
CA GLY A 170 -14.00 5.03 -1.89
C GLY A 170 -15.12 4.04 -1.62
N GLN A 171 -15.23 2.93 -2.36
CA GLN A 171 -16.19 1.88 -2.10
C GLN A 171 -15.78 1.06 -0.87
N ALA A 172 -16.75 0.79 0.02
CA ALA A 172 -16.57 -0.13 1.14
C ALA A 172 -16.41 -1.57 0.63
N VAL A 173 -15.52 -2.31 1.29
CA VAL A 173 -15.18 -3.70 0.95
C VAL A 173 -15.54 -4.59 2.13
N ALA A 174 -16.21 -5.70 1.83
CA ALA A 174 -16.61 -6.69 2.80
C ALA A 174 -16.55 -8.10 2.17
N PRO A 175 -16.45 -9.16 3.00
CA PRO A 175 -16.19 -9.13 4.44
C PRO A 175 -14.73 -8.75 4.79
N ALA A 176 -14.54 -8.19 5.99
CA ALA A 176 -13.20 -7.94 6.54
C ALA A 176 -12.68 -9.18 7.27
N SER A 177 -11.36 -9.38 7.24
CA SER A 177 -10.66 -10.46 7.96
C SER A 177 -10.90 -10.38 9.46
N THR A 178 -10.87 -11.55 10.11
CA THR A 178 -11.11 -11.67 11.56
C THR A 178 -9.95 -12.40 12.23
N TYR A 179 -9.60 -11.95 13.45
CA TYR A 179 -8.53 -12.58 14.22
C TYR A 179 -8.88 -14.03 14.56
N ASP A 180 -7.97 -14.94 14.24
CA ASP A 180 -8.14 -16.40 14.36
C ASP A 180 -9.35 -16.95 13.57
N GLY A 181 -9.81 -16.20 12.56
CA GLY A 181 -10.97 -16.52 11.73
C GLY A 181 -10.63 -16.60 10.24
N GLU A 182 -11.56 -16.15 9.40
CA GLU A 182 -11.36 -16.10 7.95
C GLU A 182 -10.47 -14.91 7.56
N ASP A 183 -9.48 -15.20 6.71
CA ASP A 183 -8.66 -14.19 6.08
C ASP A 183 -9.24 -13.84 4.69
N HIS A 184 -9.55 -12.56 4.51
CA HIS A 184 -9.97 -12.01 3.22
C HIS A 184 -8.85 -11.17 2.60
N TYR A 185 -8.68 -11.31 1.29
CA TYR A 185 -7.65 -10.61 0.53
C TYR A 185 -8.19 -10.15 -0.81
N ILE A 186 -7.66 -9.04 -1.30
CA ILE A 186 -7.85 -8.60 -2.69
C ILE A 186 -6.48 -8.41 -3.32
N SER A 187 -6.32 -8.87 -4.55
CA SER A 187 -5.08 -8.65 -5.29
C SER A 187 -5.27 -7.50 -6.25
N ILE A 188 -4.40 -6.50 -6.18
CA ILE A 188 -4.40 -5.37 -7.11
C ILE A 188 -3.04 -5.23 -7.79
N SER A 189 -3.04 -4.67 -8.99
CA SER A 189 -1.81 -4.35 -9.72
C SER A 189 -1.90 -3.03 -10.47
N LEU A 190 -0.77 -2.34 -10.53
CA LEU A 190 -0.60 -1.10 -11.27
C LEU A 190 0.46 -1.30 -12.35
N HIS A 191 0.14 -0.95 -13.59
CA HIS A 191 1.03 -1.09 -14.74
C HIS A 191 1.03 0.18 -15.57
N THR A 192 2.12 0.47 -16.27
CA THR A 192 2.10 1.53 -17.30
C THR A 192 1.56 0.96 -18.62
N ASP A 193 0.58 1.63 -19.22
CA ASP A 193 0.12 1.31 -20.58
C ASP A 193 1.09 1.95 -21.60
N PRO A 194 1.76 1.16 -22.46
CA PRO A 194 2.70 1.68 -23.43
C PRO A 194 2.07 2.56 -24.52
N ASN A 195 0.75 2.50 -24.72
CA ASN A 195 0.06 3.29 -25.75
C ASN A 195 -0.29 4.69 -25.25
N SER A 196 -0.95 4.78 -24.09
CA SER A 196 -1.33 6.07 -23.49
C SER A 196 -0.20 6.71 -22.68
N GLY A 197 0.62 5.90 -22.01
CA GLY A 197 1.57 6.31 -20.98
C GLY A 197 0.96 6.35 -19.57
N ASP A 198 -0.33 6.03 -19.44
CA ASP A 198 -1.06 6.08 -18.18
C ASP A 198 -0.69 4.91 -17.26
N TRP A 199 -0.96 5.07 -15.96
CA TRP A 199 -0.86 3.97 -15.01
C TRP A 199 -2.24 3.33 -14.83
N VAL A 200 -2.41 2.12 -15.34
CA VAL A 200 -3.65 1.34 -15.29
C VAL A 200 -3.70 0.45 -14.06
N LEU A 201 -4.85 0.42 -13.39
CA LEU A 201 -5.09 -0.33 -12.16
C LEU A 201 -6.04 -1.50 -12.42
N PHE A 202 -5.68 -2.67 -11.92
CA PHE A 202 -6.47 -3.90 -12.06
C PHE A 202 -6.71 -4.57 -10.71
N ARG A 203 -7.82 -5.32 -10.63
CA ARG A 203 -8.08 -6.36 -9.63
C ARG A 203 -7.76 -7.73 -10.22
N ASP A 204 -6.87 -8.48 -9.58
CA ASP A 204 -6.24 -9.70 -10.10
C ASP A 204 -6.70 -11.00 -9.43
N ASP A 205 -7.50 -10.93 -8.35
CA ASP A 205 -7.98 -12.10 -7.60
C ASP A 205 -9.26 -12.74 -8.18
N LEU A 206 -9.70 -12.30 -9.36
CA LEU A 206 -10.86 -12.82 -10.08
C LEU A 206 -10.43 -13.79 -11.20
N GLU A 207 -11.37 -14.54 -11.79
CA GLU A 207 -11.08 -15.46 -12.92
C GLU A 207 -10.38 -14.76 -14.09
N LYS A 208 -10.69 -13.48 -14.31
CA LYS A 208 -10.04 -12.59 -15.26
C LYS A 208 -9.70 -11.27 -14.57
N PRO A 209 -8.51 -10.69 -14.82
CA PRO A 209 -8.18 -9.38 -14.28
C PRO A 209 -9.21 -8.34 -14.69
N LEU A 210 -9.77 -7.64 -13.71
CA LEU A 210 -10.78 -6.60 -13.93
C LEU A 210 -10.10 -5.24 -13.94
N PHE A 211 -10.27 -4.50 -15.04
CA PHE A 211 -9.78 -3.13 -15.16
C PHE A 211 -10.59 -2.21 -14.25
N LEU A 212 -9.94 -1.53 -13.30
CA LEU A 212 -10.60 -0.65 -12.34
C LEU A 212 -10.56 0.83 -12.77
N GLY A 213 -9.59 1.20 -13.60
CA GLY A 213 -9.38 2.58 -14.03
C GLY A 213 -7.90 2.91 -14.19
N HIS A 214 -7.59 4.18 -14.39
CA HIS A 214 -6.22 4.63 -14.64
C HIS A 214 -5.91 5.99 -14.01
N PHE A 215 -4.63 6.25 -13.81
CA PHE A 215 -4.07 7.56 -13.54
C PHE A 215 -3.47 8.12 -14.84
N PRO A 216 -4.00 9.24 -15.37
CA PRO A 216 -3.44 9.92 -16.53
C PRO A 216 -1.96 10.30 -16.31
N LYS A 217 -1.12 10.12 -17.34
CA LYS A 217 0.31 10.44 -17.27
C LYS A 217 0.60 11.89 -16.89
N GLU A 218 -0.31 12.82 -17.20
CA GLU A 218 -0.18 14.24 -16.93
C GLU A 218 -0.20 14.55 -15.43
N LEU A 219 -0.80 13.68 -14.60
CA LEU A 219 -0.79 13.84 -13.14
C LEU A 219 0.62 13.74 -12.57
N CYS A 220 1.38 12.78 -13.10
CA CYS A 220 2.69 12.43 -12.58
C CYS A 220 3.71 12.26 -13.71
N PRO A 221 4.19 13.35 -14.35
CA PRO A 221 5.08 13.28 -15.50
C PRO A 221 6.39 12.51 -15.26
N LYS A 222 6.89 12.49 -14.03
CA LYS A 222 8.10 11.74 -13.63
C LYS A 222 7.93 10.22 -13.59
N LEU A 223 6.70 9.73 -13.76
CA LEU A 223 6.35 8.31 -13.79
C LEU A 223 5.94 7.86 -15.20
N ASN A 224 6.10 8.72 -16.20
CA ASN A 224 5.74 8.40 -17.58
C ASN A 224 6.68 7.31 -18.14
N GLY A 225 6.10 6.23 -18.67
CA GLY A 225 6.84 5.10 -19.21
C GLY A 225 7.56 4.24 -18.16
N GLY A 226 7.21 4.38 -16.88
CA GLY A 226 7.74 3.56 -15.79
C GLY A 226 8.13 4.38 -14.57
N ALA A 227 8.39 3.68 -13.47
CA ALA A 227 8.68 4.28 -12.18
C ALA A 227 10.07 3.86 -11.66
N PRO A 228 10.83 4.80 -11.07
CA PRO A 228 12.12 4.48 -10.50
C PRO A 228 12.09 3.53 -9.29
N ARG A 229 10.97 3.52 -8.56
CA ARG A 229 10.77 2.72 -7.35
C ARG A 229 9.32 2.27 -7.23
N MET A 230 9.17 1.05 -6.73
CA MET A 230 7.90 0.50 -6.26
C MET A 230 8.00 0.24 -4.76
N ALA A 231 6.90 0.41 -4.05
CA ALA A 231 6.81 0.09 -2.63
C ALA A 231 5.47 -0.57 -2.29
N TRP A 232 5.52 -1.35 -1.22
CA TRP A 232 4.38 -2.03 -0.61
C TRP A 232 4.39 -1.64 0.85
N THR A 233 3.29 -1.05 1.31
CA THR A 233 3.26 -0.40 2.62
C THR A 233 2.06 -0.85 3.42
N GLY A 234 2.27 -1.01 4.72
CA GLY A 234 1.27 -0.85 5.76
C GLY A 234 1.52 0.47 6.48
N PHE A 235 0.47 1.23 6.78
CA PHE A 235 0.62 2.53 7.38
C PHE A 235 -0.49 2.84 8.39
N VAL A 236 -0.15 3.69 9.35
CA VAL A 236 -1.10 4.31 10.27
C VAL A 236 -0.78 5.80 10.41
N SER A 237 -1.80 6.62 10.52
CA SER A 237 -1.70 8.07 10.79
C SER A 237 -2.72 8.48 11.84
N TYR A 238 -2.34 9.27 12.84
CA TYR A 238 -3.21 9.61 13.97
C TYR A 238 -2.74 10.88 14.70
N PRO A 239 -3.59 11.55 15.49
CA PRO A 239 -3.16 12.66 16.35
C PRO A 239 -2.17 12.22 17.42
N LYS A 240 -1.11 12.98 17.70
CA LYS A 240 -0.06 12.63 18.69
C LYS A 240 -0.59 12.47 20.11
N ASN A 241 -1.70 13.13 20.43
CA ASN A 241 -2.38 13.08 21.73
C ASN A 241 -3.36 11.91 21.84
N GLU A 242 -3.49 11.07 20.81
CA GLU A 242 -4.35 9.90 20.80
C GLU A 242 -3.55 8.59 20.67
N PRO A 243 -4.11 7.45 21.11
CA PRO A 243 -3.52 6.15 20.85
C PRO A 243 -3.43 5.86 19.34
N SER A 244 -2.32 5.25 18.90
CA SER A 244 -2.19 4.76 17.52
C SER A 244 -3.29 3.72 17.23
N PRO A 245 -3.96 3.79 16.07
CA PRO A 245 -4.75 2.65 15.60
C PRO A 245 -3.83 1.46 15.33
N ALA A 246 -4.44 0.27 15.31
CA ALA A 246 -3.77 -0.94 14.88
C ALA A 246 -3.49 -0.89 13.37
N MET A 247 -2.29 -1.33 12.97
CA MET A 247 -1.98 -1.64 11.57
C MET A 247 -2.33 -3.11 11.30
N GLY A 248 -3.03 -3.39 10.21
CA GLY A 248 -3.47 -4.76 9.91
C GLY A 248 -4.36 -5.32 11.03
N SER A 249 -4.04 -6.52 11.51
CA SER A 249 -4.74 -7.13 12.65
C SER A 249 -4.38 -6.52 14.01
N GLY A 250 -3.32 -5.71 14.10
CA GLY A 250 -2.78 -5.21 15.37
C GLY A 250 -1.92 -6.21 16.15
N HIS A 251 -1.66 -7.38 15.57
CA HIS A 251 -0.87 -8.46 16.16
C HIS A 251 0.45 -8.67 15.43
N PHE A 252 1.40 -9.34 16.09
CA PHE A 252 2.73 -9.53 15.52
C PHE A 252 2.79 -10.69 14.53
N PRO A 253 3.61 -10.61 13.46
CA PRO A 253 3.84 -11.69 12.49
C PRO A 253 4.12 -13.06 13.08
N LEU A 254 4.78 -13.09 14.23
CA LEU A 254 5.14 -14.34 14.89
C LEU A 254 3.91 -15.14 15.36
N GLU A 255 2.74 -14.50 15.45
CA GLU A 255 1.48 -15.19 15.77
C GLU A 255 0.95 -16.03 14.59
N GLY A 256 1.48 -15.84 13.39
CA GLY A 256 1.21 -16.67 12.22
C GLY A 256 -0.06 -16.29 11.44
N GLU A 257 -0.45 -17.17 10.53
CA GLU A 257 -1.62 -17.01 9.66
C GLU A 257 -2.89 -16.81 10.48
N ARG A 258 -3.88 -16.09 9.91
CA ARG A 258 -5.15 -15.71 10.56
C ARG A 258 -5.03 -14.77 11.75
N LYS A 259 -3.81 -14.49 12.22
CA LYS A 259 -3.56 -13.68 13.42
C LYS A 259 -2.79 -12.43 13.12
N ALA A 260 -1.84 -12.50 12.19
CA ALA A 260 -0.99 -11.39 11.81
C ALA A 260 -1.18 -10.98 10.35
N ALA A 261 -1.12 -9.67 10.11
CA ALA A 261 -1.15 -9.07 8.79
C ALA A 261 -0.12 -7.97 8.67
#